data_AF-A0A0R2DNA2-F1
#
_entry.id   AF-A0A0R2DNA2-F1
#
_cell.length_a   1.000
_cell.length_b   1.000
_cell.length_c   1.000
_cell.angle_alpha   90.00
_cell.angle_beta   90.00
_cell.angle_gamma   90.00
#
_symmetry.space_group_name_H-M   'P 1'
#
loop_
_entity.id
_entity.type
_entity.pdbx_description
1 polymer ?
#
loop_
_entity_poly.entity_id
_entity_poly.type
_entity_poly.pdbx_seq_one_letter_code
_entity_poly.pdbx_strand_id
1 'polypeptide(L)'
;MANLNKAAQTAYKILEQMSQELKEQDTLLQEIITQAQTDLKSRDKAVPLVVQKVHSAISNCLLENSLTLSKKNRELLTELMQVATKNGYKIGRPGSII
;
A
#
# COMPACT_ATOMS: atom_id res chain seq x y z
N MET A 1 -10.19 20.85 6.55
CA MET A 1 -10.16 19.37 6.51
C MET A 1 -10.35 18.95 5.06
N ALA A 2 -9.29 18.50 4.38
CA ALA A 2 -9.41 18.04 3.00
C ALA A 2 -10.35 16.81 2.97
N ASN A 3 -11.44 16.91 2.21
CA ASN A 3 -12.47 15.88 2.13
C ASN A 3 -11.94 14.73 1.25
N LEU A 4 -11.00 13.96 1.81
CA LEU A 4 -10.39 12.81 1.15
C LEU A 4 -11.47 11.79 0.82
N ASN A 5 -11.46 11.28 -0.41
CA ASN A 5 -12.31 10.16 -0.81
C ASN A 5 -12.21 9.02 0.21
N LYS A 6 -13.33 8.35 0.51
CA LYS A 6 -13.39 7.24 1.49
C LYS A 6 -12.32 6.17 1.21
N ALA A 7 -12.07 5.88 -0.07
CA ALA A 7 -11.00 4.98 -0.49
C ALA A 7 -9.60 5.50 -0.13
N ALA A 8 -9.33 6.79 -0.32
CA ALA A 8 -8.06 7.41 0.04
C ALA A 8 -7.85 7.40 1.56
N GLN A 9 -8.90 7.64 2.34
CA GLN A 9 -8.84 7.56 3.81
C GLN A 9 -8.56 6.13 4.30
N THR A 10 -9.20 5.12 3.71
CA THR A 10 -8.95 3.72 4.05
C THR A 10 -7.52 3.31 3.68
N ALA A 11 -7.06 3.67 2.46
CA ALA A 11 -5.69 3.41 2.04
C ALA A 11 -4.66 4.08 2.96
N TYR A 12 -4.91 5.33 3.37
CA TYR A 12 -4.05 6.07 4.29
C TYR A 12 -3.92 5.36 5.65
N LYS A 13 -5.04 4.88 6.22
CA LYS A 13 -5.04 4.14 7.49
C LYS A 13 -4.26 2.83 7.42
N ILE A 14 -4.41 2.08 6.32
CA ILE A 14 -3.68 0.82 6.12
C ILE A 14 -2.18 1.10 6.03
N LEU A 15 -1.79 2.13 5.29
CA LEU A 15 -0.40 2.57 5.18
C LEU A 15 0.19 3.01 6.55
N GLU A 16 -0.60 3.72 7.35
CA GLU A 16 -0.21 4.10 8.71
C GLU A 16 0.00 2.87 9.62
N GLN A 17 -0.88 1.86 9.54
CA GLN A 17 -0.72 0.61 10.26
C GLN A 17 0.52 -0.17 9.81
N MET A 18 0.81 -0.20 8.51
CA MET A 18 2.05 -0.82 8.00
C MET A 18 3.30 -0.10 8.53
N SER A 19 3.26 1.24 8.61
CA SER A 19 4.36 2.04 9.15
C SER A 19 4.65 1.75 10.63
N GLN A 20 3.62 1.48 11.43
CA GLN A 20 3.76 1.16 12.85
C GLN A 20 4.33 -0.25 13.09
N GLU A 21 4.10 -1.17 12.15
CA GLU A 21 4.57 -2.56 12.22
C GLU A 21 5.95 -2.77 11.59
N LEU A 22 6.43 -1.82 10.77
CA LEU A 22 7.79 -1.81 10.25
C LEU A 22 8.79 -1.53 11.37
N LYS A 23 9.90 -2.27 11.40
CA LYS A 23 10.96 -2.02 12.39
C LYS A 23 11.68 -0.73 12.00
N GLU A 24 12.31 -0.05 12.97
CA GLU A 24 13.09 1.19 12.72
C GLU A 24 14.21 1.02 11.68
N GLN A 25 14.58 -0.21 11.33
CA GLN A 25 15.61 -0.52 10.33
C GLN A 25 15.08 -0.55 8.88
N ASP A 26 13.75 -0.53 8.67
CA ASP A 26 13.12 -0.58 7.34
C ASP A 26 12.89 0.82 6.76
N THR A 27 13.90 1.69 6.82
CA THR A 27 13.83 3.11 6.39
C THR A 27 13.33 3.27 4.96
N LEU A 28 13.76 2.42 4.03
CA LEU A 28 13.31 2.45 2.63
C LEU A 28 11.80 2.18 2.49
N LEU A 29 11.26 1.23 3.25
CA LEU A 29 9.82 0.93 3.23
C LEU A 29 9.01 2.06 3.88
N GLN A 30 9.54 2.70 4.92
CA GLN A 30 8.92 3.88 5.52
C GLN A 30 8.89 5.09 4.57
N GLU A 31 9.94 5.31 3.77
CA GLU A 31 9.94 6.35 2.74
C GLU A 31 8.88 6.09 1.68
N ILE A 32 8.78 4.85 1.19
CA ILE A 32 7.74 4.45 0.21
C ILE A 32 6.34 4.70 0.77
N ILE A 33 6.09 4.35 2.03
CA ILE A 33 4.81 4.56 2.70
C ILE A 33 4.50 6.05 2.88
N THR A 34 5.50 6.85 3.26
CA THR A 34 5.34 8.30 3.46
C THR A 34 5.05 9.00 2.13
N GLN A 35 5.75 8.60 1.06
CA GLN A 35 5.48 9.09 -0.29
C GLN A 35 4.07 8.69 -0.75
N ALA A 36 3.64 7.46 -0.48
CA ALA A 36 2.29 6.99 -0.76
C ALA A 36 1.20 7.84 -0.07
N GLN A 37 1.41 8.15 1.21
CA GLN A 37 0.50 8.99 1.99
C GLN A 37 0.41 10.41 1.43
N THR A 38 1.54 10.96 0.96
CA THR A 38 1.60 12.27 0.29
C THR A 38 0.86 12.23 -1.05
N ASP A 39 1.09 11.18 -1.84
CA ASP A 39 0.41 10.97 -3.13
C ASP A 39 -1.10 10.80 -2.95
N LEU A 40 -1.56 10.08 -1.93
CA LEU A 40 -2.99 9.95 -1.60
C LEU A 40 -3.62 11.28 -1.17
N LYS A 41 -2.87 12.15 -0.48
CA LYS A 41 -3.32 13.50 -0.13
C LYS A 41 -3.42 14.43 -1.35
N SER A 42 -2.48 14.31 -2.28
CA SER A 42 -2.43 15.12 -3.51
C SER A 42 -3.39 14.61 -4.60
N ARG A 43 -3.60 13.29 -4.66
CA ARG A 43 -4.35 12.60 -5.73
C ARG A 43 -5.41 11.67 -5.15
N ASP A 44 -6.31 12.21 -4.33
CA ASP A 44 -7.37 11.46 -3.63
C ASP A 44 -8.34 10.72 -4.56
N LYS A 45 -8.41 11.12 -5.84
CA LYS A 45 -9.22 10.47 -6.88
C LYS A 45 -8.49 9.35 -7.63
N ALA A 46 -7.16 9.27 -7.51
CA ALA A 46 -6.33 8.29 -8.21
C ALA A 46 -5.79 7.20 -7.27
N VAL A 47 -6.56 6.82 -6.26
CA VAL A 47 -6.19 5.78 -5.26
C VAL A 47 -5.66 4.50 -5.91
N PRO A 48 -6.30 3.94 -6.97
CA PRO A 48 -5.78 2.71 -7.58
C PRO A 48 -4.38 2.85 -8.18
N LEU A 49 -4.08 4.01 -8.78
CA LEU A 49 -2.77 4.29 -9.37
C LEU A 49 -1.70 4.39 -8.28
N VAL A 50 -2.00 5.11 -7.20
CA VAL A 50 -1.07 5.27 -6.07
C VAL A 50 -0.80 3.92 -5.42
N VAL A 51 -1.85 3.13 -5.15
CA VAL A 51 -1.71 1.79 -4.55
C VAL A 51 -0.88 0.86 -5.44
N GLN A 52 -1.08 0.86 -6.76
CA GLN A 52 -0.26 0.04 -7.66
C GLN A 52 1.21 0.43 -7.65
N LYS A 53 1.51 1.74 -7.69
CA LYS A 53 2.89 2.24 -7.59
C LYS A 53 3.56 1.79 -6.29
N VAL A 54 2.83 1.89 -5.18
CA VAL A 54 3.32 1.50 -3.85
C VAL A 54 3.57 0.00 -3.77
N HIS A 55 2.64 -0.81 -4.28
CA HIS A 55 2.82 -2.25 -4.35
C HIS A 55 4.09 -2.61 -5.12
N SER A 56 4.30 -2.04 -6.31
CA SER A 56 5.52 -2.25 -7.10
C SER A 56 6.78 -1.78 -6.38
N ALA A 57 6.75 -0.60 -5.75
CA ALA A 57 7.90 -0.07 -5.00
C ALA A 57 8.26 -0.96 -3.80
N ILE A 58 7.27 -1.42 -3.04
CA ILE A 58 7.46 -2.35 -1.92
C ILE A 58 8.00 -3.68 -2.46
N SER A 59 7.41 -4.27 -3.50
CA SER A 59 7.90 -5.53 -4.08
C SER A 59 9.37 -5.42 -4.55
N ASN A 60 9.73 -4.34 -5.23
CA ASN A 60 11.11 -4.11 -5.65
C ASN A 60 12.04 -3.95 -4.45
N CYS A 61 11.66 -3.13 -3.46
CA CYS A 61 12.45 -2.94 -2.24
C CYS A 61 12.68 -4.26 -1.49
N LEU A 62 11.69 -5.14 -1.43
CA LEU A 62 11.81 -6.47 -0.81
C LEU A 62 12.76 -7.38 -1.57
N LEU A 63 12.69 -7.37 -2.91
CA LEU A 63 13.57 -8.16 -3.77
C LEU A 63 15.02 -7.68 -3.71
N GLU A 64 15.24 -6.37 -3.83
CA GLU A 64 16.59 -5.79 -3.86
C GLU A 64 17.32 -5.89 -2.53
N ASN A 65 16.60 -5.73 -1.41
CA ASN A 65 17.20 -5.72 -0.08
C ASN A 65 17.07 -7.06 0.66
N SER A 66 16.55 -8.11 0.00
CA SER A 66 16.22 -9.41 0.61
C SER A 66 15.38 -9.27 1.91
N LEU A 67 14.55 -8.22 1.95
CA LEU A 67 13.71 -7.90 3.10
C LEU A 67 12.48 -8.80 3.08
N THR A 68 12.03 -9.18 4.28
CA THR A 68 10.83 -10.00 4.43
C THR A 68 9.78 -9.24 5.22
N LEU A 69 8.63 -8.97 4.60
CA LEU A 69 7.48 -8.43 5.33
C LEU A 69 6.97 -9.43 6.36
N SER A 70 6.66 -8.94 7.55
CA SER A 70 5.87 -9.67 8.55
C SER A 70 4.53 -10.13 7.94
N LYS A 71 3.98 -11.23 8.43
CA LYS A 71 2.67 -11.75 8.00
C LYS A 71 1.60 -10.67 8.04
N LYS A 72 1.59 -9.84 9.08
CA LYS A 72 0.65 -8.72 9.24
C LYS A 72 0.83 -7.64 8.16
N ASN A 73 2.07 -7.28 7.81
CA ASN A 73 2.32 -6.34 6.71
C ASN A 73 1.93 -6.91 5.33
N ARG A 74 2.04 -8.22 5.12
CA ARG A 74 1.54 -8.86 3.89
C ARG A 74 0.01 -8.83 3.81
N GLU A 75 -0.67 -9.07 4.93
CA GLU A 75 -2.14 -8.95 5.04
C GLU A 75 -2.57 -7.50 4.76
N LEU A 76 -1.93 -6.52 5.40
CA LEU A 76 -2.18 -5.10 5.17
C LEU A 76 -1.92 -4.67 3.71
N LEU A 77 -0.85 -5.15 3.07
CA LEU A 77 -0.60 -4.88 1.66
C LEU A 77 -1.70 -5.46 0.75
N THR A 78 -2.20 -6.64 1.11
CA THR A 78 -3.32 -7.29 0.40
C THR A 78 -4.60 -6.48 0.59
N GLU A 79 -4.88 -6.01 1.81
CA GLU A 79 -6.01 -5.12 2.10
C GLU A 79 -5.88 -3.80 1.33
N LEU A 80 -4.69 -3.22 1.24
CA LEU A 80 -4.42 -2.00 0.48
C LEU A 80 -4.78 -2.18 -1.00
N MET A 81 -4.38 -3.30 -1.62
CA MET A 81 -4.80 -3.65 -2.98
C MET A 81 -6.32 -3.83 -3.12
N GLN A 82 -6.99 -4.37 -2.10
CA GLN A 82 -8.45 -4.48 -2.11
C GLN A 82 -9.13 -3.11 -2.09
N VAL A 83 -8.53 -2.09 -1.47
CA VAL A 83 -9.04 -0.72 -1.52
C VAL A 83 -9.00 -0.16 -2.95
N ALA A 84 -7.93 -0.45 -3.71
CA ALA A 84 -7.85 -0.12 -5.13
C ALA A 84 -8.88 -0.91 -5.98
N THR A 85 -9.16 -2.15 -5.59
CA THR A 85 -10.01 -3.10 -6.32
C THR A 85 -11.51 -2.84 -6.10
N LYS A 86 -11.92 -2.49 -4.88
CA LYS A 86 -13.32 -2.22 -4.51
C LYS A 86 -13.95 -1.06 -5.28
N ASN A 87 -13.14 -0.21 -5.92
CA ASN A 87 -13.60 0.87 -6.80
C ASN A 87 -13.67 0.50 -8.29
N GLY A 88 -13.58 -0.79 -8.66
CA GLY A 88 -13.91 -1.27 -10.01
C GLY A 88 -12.82 -2.03 -10.75
N TYR A 89 -11.63 -2.24 -10.16
CA TYR A 89 -10.57 -3.02 -10.80
C TYR A 89 -10.46 -4.39 -10.17
N LYS A 90 -11.07 -5.41 -10.78
CA LYS A 90 -10.80 -6.83 -10.47
C LYS A 90 -9.33 -7.14 -10.77
N ILE A 91 -8.44 -6.92 -9.81
CA ILE A 91 -7.10 -7.50 -9.87
C ILE A 91 -7.26 -8.93 -9.37
N GLY A 92 -7.22 -9.88 -10.29
CA GLY A 92 -7.24 -11.31 -9.98
C GLY A 92 -6.14 -11.63 -8.98
N ARG A 93 -6.46 -12.43 -7.95
CA ARG A 93 -5.47 -12.91 -6.98
C ARG A 93 -4.31 -13.56 -7.74
N PRO A 94 -3.05 -13.10 -7.58
CA PRO A 94 -1.90 -13.89 -8.00
C PRO A 94 -1.80 -15.04 -6.98
N GLY A 95 -2.49 -16.15 -7.27
CA GLY A 95 -2.51 -17.32 -6.39
C GLY A 95 -3.68 -18.29 -6.56
N SER A 96 -4.72 -17.96 -7.34
CA SER A 96 -5.69 -18.98 -7.78
C SER A 96 -5.19 -19.61 -9.07
N ILE A 97 -4.26 -20.56 -8.94
CA ILE A 97 -4.27 -21.73 -9.80
C ILE A 97 -5.35 -22.64 -9.21
N ILE A 98 -6.15 -23.23 -10.10
CA ILE A 98 -7.36 -24.07 -9.97
C ILE A 98 -8.66 -23.38 -9.51
#